data_AF-A0A5N9AGH7-F1
#
_entry.id   AF-A0A5N9AGH7-F1
#
_cell.length_a   1.000
_cell.length_b   1.000
_cell.length_c   1.000
_cell.angle_alpha   90.00
_cell.angle_beta   90.00
_cell.angle_gamma   90.00
#
_symmetry.space_group_name_H-M   'P 1'
#
loop_
_entity.id
_entity.type
_entity.pdbx_description
1 polymer ?
#
loop_
_entity_poly.entity_id
_entity_poly.type
_entity_poly.pdbx_seq_one_letter_code
_entity_poly.pdbx_strand_id
1 'polypeptide(L)' 'MFNNVNIVKGDTLACKYPKHGRRNILKRHEGVVENLGVSKNGLYATIRSEDNTVRTLSFSKMIDPQKV' A
#
# COMPACT_ATOMS: atom_id res chain seq x y z
N MET A 1 13.35 -2.89 8.33
CA MET A 1 13.84 -1.90 7.36
C MET A 1 12.64 -1.13 6.84
N PHE A 2 12.57 0.18 7.09
CA PHE A 2 11.66 1.04 6.36
C PHE A 2 12.35 1.34 5.03
N ASN A 3 11.80 0.84 3.91
CA ASN A 3 12.27 1.31 2.61
C ASN A 3 11.97 2.80 2.53
N ASN A 4 12.99 3.62 2.28
CA ASN A 4 12.90 5.06 2.04
C ASN A 4 12.23 5.37 0.69
N VAL A 5 11.08 4.75 0.40
CA VAL A 5 10.29 5.11 -0.77
C VAL A 5 9.48 6.33 -0.40
N ASN A 6 9.85 7.48 -0.96
CA ASN A 6 9.05 8.69 -0.88
C ASN A 6 7.83 8.51 -1.80
N ILE A 7 6.69 8.17 -1.21
CA ILE A 7 5.43 7.95 -1.92
C ILE A 7 4.58 9.20 -1.77
N VAL A 8 4.11 9.74 -2.89
CA VAL A 8 3.15 10.85 -2.91
C VAL A 8 1.88 10.45 -3.64
N LYS A 9 0.83 11.27 -3.50
CA LYS A 9 -0.41 11.10 -4.25
C LYS A 9 -0.13 11.18 -5.76
N GLY A 10 -0.73 10.28 -6.53
CA GLY A 10 -0.56 10.15 -7.97
C GLY A 10 0.51 9.15 -8.39
N ASP A 11 1.37 8.71 -7.47
CA ASP A 11 2.36 7.67 -7.77
C ASP A 11 1.71 6.30 -7.96
N THR A 12 2.30 5.47 -8.81
CA THR A 12 1.97 4.04 -8.86
C THR A 12 2.79 3.30 -7.82
N LEU A 13 2.10 2.57 -6.95
CA LEU A 13 2.71 1.79 -5.87
C LEU A 13 2.44 0.31 -6.10
N ALA A 14 3.51 -0.49 -6.09
CA ALA A 14 3.45 -1.93 -5.98
C ALA A 14 3.96 -2.38 -4.61
N CYS A 15 3.25 -3.30 -3.95
CA CYS A 15 3.70 -3.91 -2.71
C CYS A 15 3.13 -5.31 -2.52
N LYS A 16 3.77 -6.08 -1.62
CA LYS A 16 3.20 -7.32 -1.07
C LYS A 16 2.46 -6.98 0.22
N TYR A 17 1.28 -7.54 0.40
CA TYR A 17 0.44 -7.28 1.58
C TYR A 17 -0.20 -8.57 2.11
N PRO A 18 -0.29 -8.76 3.43
CA PRO A 18 -0.99 -9.89 4.04
C PRO A 18 -2.45 -10.00 3.55
N LYS A 19 -2.88 -11.19 3.16
CA LYS A 19 -4.28 -11.44 2.77
C LYS A 19 -5.21 -11.04 3.93
N HIS A 20 -6.20 -10.20 3.64
CA HIS A 20 -7.10 -9.55 4.63
C HIS A 20 -6.37 -8.75 5.73
N GLY A 21 -5.12 -8.33 5.49
CA GLY A 21 -4.33 -7.52 6.41
C GLY A 21 -3.80 -8.22 7.67
N ARG A 22 -3.88 -9.57 7.73
CA ARG A 22 -3.42 -10.34 8.91
C ARG A 22 -2.95 -11.77 8.65
N ARG A 23 -3.21 -12.37 7.49
CA ARG A 23 -2.83 -13.78 7.23
C ARG A 23 -1.37 -13.88 6.76
N ASN A 24 -0.70 -14.99 7.09
CA ASN A 24 0.64 -15.32 6.59
C ASN A 24 0.63 -15.81 5.12
N ILE A 25 -0.13 -15.12 4.27
CA ILE A 25 -0.23 -15.34 2.83
C ILE A 25 -0.14 -13.95 2.21
N LEU A 26 0.90 -13.68 1.43
CA LEU A 26 1.09 -12.37 0.81
C LEU A 26 0.39 -12.31 -0.54
N LYS A 27 -0.29 -11.20 -0.80
CA LYS A 27 -0.83 -10.85 -2.11
C LYS A 27 -0.10 -9.64 -2.65
N ARG A 28 0.17 -9.65 -3.96
CA ARG A 28 0.65 -8.47 -4.66
C ARG A 28 -0.51 -7.51 -4.88
N HIS A 29 -0.26 -6.24 -4.59
CA HIS A 29 -1.16 -5.15 -4.88
C HIS A 29 -0.41 -4.07 -5.64
N GLU A 30 -1.05 -3.57 -6.69
CA GLU A 30 -0.49 -2.56 -7.58
C GLU A 30 -1.60 -1.58 -7.93
N GLY A 31 -1.28 -0.29 -7.92
CA GLY A 31 -2.26 0.74 -8.21
C GLY A 31 -1.78 2.15 -7.94
N VAL A 32 -2.58 3.12 -8.38
CA VAL A 32 -2.31 4.55 -8.21
C VAL A 32 -2.70 4.98 -6.79
N VAL A 33 -1.81 5.71 -6.12
CA VAL A 33 -2.05 6.28 -4.80
C VAL A 33 -3.01 7.45 -4.91
N GLU A 34 -4.24 7.26 -4.43
CA GLU A 34 -5.27 8.31 -4.41
C GLU A 34 -5.16 9.21 -3.19
N ASN A 35 -4.71 8.65 -2.07
CA ASN A 35 -4.60 9.36 -0.81
C ASN A 35 -3.55 8.74 0.12
N LEU A 36 -3.00 9.59 0.99
CA LEU A 36 -2.10 9.22 2.08
C LEU A 36 -2.67 9.82 3.37
N GLY A 37 -2.65 9.06 4.45
CA GLY A 37 -3.19 9.54 5.72
C GLY A 37 -2.55 8.90 6.94
N VAL A 38 -2.83 9.50 8.09
CA VAL A 38 -2.38 9.04 9.41
C VAL A 38 -3.60 8.59 10.19
N SER A 39 -3.53 7.41 10.79
CA SER A 39 -4.53 6.91 11.74
C SER A 39 -3.87 6.61 13.09
N LYS A 40 -4.67 6.25 14.11
CA LYS A 40 -4.15 5.73 15.38
C LYS A 40 -3.20 4.54 15.21
N ASN A 41 -3.34 3.78 14.12
CA ASN A 41 -2.51 2.61 13.82
C ASN A 41 -1.33 2.91 12.89
N GLY A 42 -1.05 4.20 12.63
CA GLY A 42 0.03 4.67 11.77
C GLY A 42 -0.43 5.08 10.38
N LEU A 43 0.56 5.23 9.49
CA LEU A 43 0.39 5.68 8.11
C LEU A 43 -0.33 4.62 7.26
N TYR A 44 -1.18 5.10 6.35
CA TYR A 44 -1.85 4.30 5.34
C TYR A 44 -1.87 4.99 3.98
N ALA A 45 -1.93 4.18 2.93
CA ALA A 45 -2.14 4.61 1.55
C ALA A 45 -3.45 4.03 1.02
N THR A 46 -4.24 4.85 0.35
CA THR A 46 -5.37 4.38 -0.46
C THR A 46 -4.91 4.26 -1.89
N ILE A 47 -4.94 3.05 -2.43
CA ILE A 47 -4.56 2.74 -3.81
C ILE A 47 -5.77 2.31 -4.63
N ARG A 48 -5.81 2.71 -5.90
CA ARG A 48 -6.77 2.23 -6.89
C ARG A 48 -6.05 1.34 -7.89
N SER A 49 -6.45 0.08 -7.95
CA SER A 49 -5.96 -0.89 -8.93
C SER A 49 -6.61 -0.69 -10.29
N GLU A 50 -6.03 -1.29 -11.33
CA GLU A 50 -6.50 -1.22 -12.72
C GLU A 50 -7.93 -1.77 -12.89
N ASP A 51 -8.31 -2.76 -12.08
CA ASP A 51 -9.67 -3.32 -12.00
C ASP A 51 -10.68 -2.41 -11.29
N ASN A 52 -10.33 -1.14 -11.07
CA ASN A 52 -11.07 -0.16 -10.27
C ASN A 52 -11.27 -0.54 -8.79
N THR A 53 -10.62 -1.59 -8.28
CA THR A 53 -10.71 -1.88 -6.85
C THR A 53 -9.89 -0.89 -6.04
N VAL A 54 -10.53 -0.28 -5.05
CA VAL A 54 -9.89 0.67 -4.13
C VAL A 54 -9.59 -0.02 -2.82
N ARG A 55 -8.35 0.13 -2.32
CA ARG A 55 -7.89 -0.51 -1.08
C ARG A 55 -7.09 0.46 -0.24
N THR A 56 -7.33 0.43 1.06
CA THR A 56 -6.51 1.15 2.04
C THR A 56 -5.56 0.16 2.70
N LEU A 57 -4.25 0.41 2.55
CA LEU A 57 -3.17 -0.45 3.01
C LEU A 57 -2.33 0.29 4.05
N SER A 58 -2.00 -0.37 5.15
CA SER A 58 -1.14 0.20 6.19
C SER A 58 0.33 0.03 5.83
N PHE A 59 1.12 1.08 5.95
CA PHE A 59 2.55 1.05 5.65
C PHE A 59 3.32 0.04 6.51
N SER A 60 2.94 -0.14 7.78
CA SER A 60 3.58 -1.09 8.69
C SER A 60 3.40 -2.55 8.28
N LYS A 61 2.45 -2.84 7.39
CA LYS A 61 2.13 -4.17 6.88
C LYS A 61 2.55 -4.38 5.43
N MET A 62 3.01 -3.33 4.75
CA MET A 62 3.56 -3.45 3.40
C MET A 62 4.92 -4.12 3.47
N ILE A 63 5.13 -5.06 2.55
CA ILE A 63 6.41 -5.72 2.35
C ILE A 63 6.88 -5.35 0.95
N ASP A 64 8.16 -4.96 0.86
CA ASP A 64 8.82 -4.50 -0.36
C ASP A 64 8.01 -3.44 -1.13
N PRO A 65 7.59 -2.33 -0.51
CA PRO A 65 6.93 -1.27 -1.27
C PRO A 65 7.89 -0.69 -2.30
N GLN A 66 7.41 -0.54 -3.53
CA GLN A 66 8.14 -0.02 -4.68
C GLN A 66 7.27 0.97 -5.45
N LYS A 67 7.85 2.10 -5.81
CA LYS A 67 7.27 3.00 -6.80
C LYS A 67 7.54 2.44 -8.19
N VAL A 68 6.50 2.36 -9.03
CA VAL A 68 6.55 1.86 -10.41
C VAL A 68 6.33 2.99 -11.38
#